data_AF-A0A926JRF1-F1
#
_entry.id   AF-A0A926JRF1-F1
#
_cell.length_a   1.000
_cell.length_b   1.000
_cell.length_c   1.000
_cell.angle_alpha   90.00
_cell.angle_beta   90.00
_cell.angle_gamma   90.00
#
_symmetry.space_group_name_H-M   'P 1'
#
loop_
_entity.id
_entity.type
_entity.pdbx_description
1 polymer ?
#
loop_
_entity_poly.entity_id
_entity_poly.type
_entity_poly.pdbx_seq_one_letter_code
_entity_poly.pdbx_strand_id
1 'polypeptide(L)'
;MTKRDFFILLIKMFGLYSVVTTLFSVLPGNLPFAIMGTDTYTIILIAVTVLIAIGLFVALIFKSDRIVTLLKLDKGFDEDKIELGNLKPADIIKIAAFIIGGLLVLDHLPSFLIYSFFAFRSHMAGVASGAPDRFNWIISGLNVIIGFLLLTNYDFIANKLKTGNTGKNENRDQ
;
A
#
# COMPACT_ATOMS: atom_id res chain seq x y z
N MET A 1 10.58 10.22 -19.69
CA MET A 1 10.97 10.73 -18.34
C MET A 1 12.45 10.41 -18.12
N THR A 2 13.16 11.05 -17.19
CA THR A 2 14.54 10.61 -16.90
C THR A 2 14.51 9.24 -16.22
N LYS A 3 15.55 8.42 -16.38
CA LYS A 3 15.65 7.14 -15.65
C LYS A 3 15.46 7.31 -14.15
N ARG A 4 16.09 8.35 -13.61
CA ARG A 4 16.01 8.72 -12.21
C ARG A 4 14.56 8.94 -11.79
N ASP A 5 13.79 9.71 -12.56
CA ASP A 5 12.37 9.93 -12.29
C ASP A 5 11.58 8.62 -12.32
N PHE A 6 11.92 7.71 -13.23
CA PHE A 6 11.24 6.41 -13.36
C PHE A 6 11.45 5.58 -12.11
N PHE A 7 12.70 5.39 -11.67
CA PHE A 7 12.98 4.65 -10.45
C PHE A 7 12.43 5.33 -9.19
N ILE A 8 12.43 6.67 -9.13
CA ILE A 8 11.77 7.43 -8.07
C ILE A 8 10.28 7.09 -8.02
N LEU A 9 9.61 7.10 -9.17
CA LEU A 9 8.18 6.79 -9.27
C LEU A 9 7.89 5.33 -8.90
N LEU A 10 8.74 4.41 -9.34
CA LEU A 10 8.64 2.98 -9.03
C LEU A 10 8.79 2.72 -7.51
N ILE A 11 9.78 3.34 -6.86
CA ILE A 11 9.97 3.26 -5.41
C ILE A 11 8.78 3.84 -4.65
N LYS A 12 8.22 4.98 -5.12
CA LYS A 12 7.02 5.56 -4.52
C LYS A 12 5.81 4.63 -4.65
N MET A 13 5.67 3.92 -5.78
CA MET A 13 4.62 2.92 -5.96
C MET A 13 4.79 1.73 -5.00
N PHE A 14 6.02 1.24 -4.82
CA PHE A 14 6.32 0.23 -3.81
C PHE A 14 6.03 0.71 -2.38
N GLY A 15 6.36 1.97 -2.07
CA GLY A 15 6.04 2.59 -0.79
C GLY A 15 4.54 2.67 -0.54
N LEU A 16 3.76 3.03 -1.56
CA LEU A 16 2.29 3.04 -1.47
C LEU A 16 1.73 1.64 -1.24
N TYR A 17 2.17 0.67 -2.04
CA TYR A 17 1.77 -0.74 -1.88
C TYR A 17 2.07 -1.24 -0.47
N SER A 18 3.30 -1.00 0.01
CA SER A 18 3.75 -1.41 1.34
C SER A 18 2.86 -0.84 2.44
N VAL A 19 2.44 0.42 2.36
CA VAL A 19 1.52 1.02 3.35
C VAL A 19 0.16 0.38 3.30
N VAL A 20 -0.41 0.27 2.10
CA VAL A 20 -1.75 -0.30 1.93
C VAL A 20 -1.76 -1.72 2.50
N THR A 21 -0.79 -2.56 2.14
CA THR A 21 -0.68 -3.92 2.65
C THR A 21 -0.39 -3.96 4.16
N THR A 22 0.43 -3.04 4.68
CA THR A 22 0.72 -3.01 6.12
C THR A 22 -0.52 -2.66 6.92
N LEU A 23 -1.21 -1.56 6.57
CA LEU A 23 -2.35 -1.04 7.30
C LEU A 23 -3.55 -1.99 7.28
N PHE A 24 -3.80 -2.62 6.13
CA PHE A 24 -5.04 -3.36 5.92
C PHE A 24 -4.86 -4.89 5.94
N SER A 25 -3.65 -5.41 5.75
CA SER A 25 -3.39 -6.86 5.83
C SER A 25 -2.53 -7.22 7.04
N VAL A 26 -1.34 -6.62 7.18
CA VAL A 26 -0.36 -7.06 8.18
C VAL A 26 -0.78 -6.68 9.61
N LEU A 27 -1.13 -5.43 9.87
CA LEU A 27 -1.52 -5.02 11.22
C LEU A 27 -2.77 -5.76 11.71
N PRO A 28 -3.85 -5.85 10.93
CA PRO A 28 -5.03 -6.56 11.39
C PRO A 28 -4.81 -8.07 11.51
N GLY A 29 -4.05 -8.69 10.61
CA GLY A 29 -3.73 -10.12 10.70
C GLY A 29 -2.98 -10.50 11.99
N ASN A 30 -2.23 -9.56 12.58
CA ASN A 30 -1.47 -9.79 13.81
C ASN A 30 -2.19 -9.34 15.10
N LEU A 31 -3.28 -8.59 14.98
CA LEU A 31 -4.05 -8.05 16.11
C LEU A 31 -4.66 -9.14 17.03
N PRO A 32 -5.18 -10.28 16.53
CA PRO A 32 -5.66 -11.35 17.39
C PRO A 32 -4.59 -11.90 18.34
N PHE A 33 -3.34 -12.01 17.88
CA PHE A 33 -2.21 -12.43 18.72
C PHE A 33 -1.89 -11.42 19.81
N ALA A 34 -2.08 -10.12 19.54
CA ALA A 34 -1.91 -9.05 20.53
C ALA A 34 -3.00 -9.08 21.62
N ILE A 35 -4.23 -9.40 21.23
CA ILE A 35 -5.40 -9.38 22.12
C ILE A 35 -5.46 -10.66 22.96
N MET A 36 -5.11 -11.81 22.37
CA MET A 36 -5.14 -13.12 23.04
C MET A 36 -3.83 -13.42 23.80
N GLY A 37 -2.68 -12.96 23.30
CA GLY A 37 -1.38 -13.12 23.94
C GLY A 37 -1.08 -11.93 24.84
N THR A 38 -1.34 -12.05 26.14
CA THR A 38 -1.09 -11.02 27.16
C THR A 38 0.39 -10.95 27.60
N ASP A 39 1.32 -11.27 26.70
CA ASP A 39 2.74 -11.12 26.96
C ASP A 39 3.23 -9.74 26.48
N THR A 40 3.83 -8.99 27.40
CA THR A 40 4.45 -7.67 27.13
C THR A 40 5.40 -7.72 25.92
N TYR A 41 6.04 -8.86 25.69
CA TYR A 41 6.90 -9.11 24.54
C TYR A 41 6.17 -8.96 23.19
N THR A 42 4.97 -9.52 23.05
CA THR A 42 4.16 -9.47 21.82
C THR A 42 3.74 -8.03 21.50
N ILE A 43 3.35 -7.27 22.53
CA ILE A 43 2.96 -5.86 22.37
C ILE A 43 4.15 -5.01 21.88
N ILE A 44 5.33 -5.20 22.47
CA ILE A 44 6.56 -4.51 22.06
C ILE A 44 6.90 -4.87 20.60
N LEU A 45 6.83 -6.15 20.24
CA LEU A 45 7.16 -6.62 18.88
C LEU A 45 6.22 -6.01 17.83
N ILE A 46 4.92 -5.93 18.12
CA ILE A 46 3.94 -5.27 17.23
C ILE A 46 4.23 -3.77 17.11
N ALA A 47 4.50 -3.08 18.22
CA ALA A 47 4.83 -1.67 18.21
C ALA A 47 6.11 -1.37 17.39
N VAL A 48 7.15 -2.21 17.54
CA VAL A 48 8.38 -2.11 16.76
C VAL A 48 8.11 -2.37 15.27
N THR A 49 7.28 -3.36 14.95
CA THR A 49 6.91 -3.68 13.56
C THR A 49 6.17 -2.52 12.89
N VAL A 50 5.21 -1.91 13.60
CA VAL A 50 4.50 -0.70 13.14
C VAL A 50 5.49 0.44 12.91
N LEU A 51 6.38 0.70 13.86
CA LEU A 51 7.39 1.77 13.75
C LEU A 51 8.33 1.56 12.56
N ILE A 52 8.82 0.34 12.35
CA ILE A 52 9.67 -0.01 11.21
C ILE A 52 8.89 0.19 9.91
N ALA A 53 7.63 -0.24 9.84
CA ALA A 53 6.82 -0.08 8.64
C ALA A 53 6.54 1.39 8.31
N ILE A 54 6.23 2.22 9.30
CA ILE A 54 6.07 3.68 9.13
C ILE A 54 7.40 4.30 8.70
N GLY A 55 8.52 3.91 9.32
CA GLY A 55 9.86 4.39 8.97
C GLY A 55 10.23 4.06 7.53
N LEU A 56 9.98 2.82 7.11
CA LEU A 56 10.16 2.35 5.73
C LEU A 56 9.29 3.16 4.78
N PHE A 57 8.00 3.35 5.08
CA PHE A 57 7.13 4.16 4.26
C PHE A 57 7.67 5.59 4.06
N VAL A 58 8.04 6.25 5.16
CA VAL A 58 8.56 7.62 5.10
C VAL A 58 9.83 7.66 4.25
N ALA A 59 10.69 6.65 4.37
CA ALA A 59 11.87 6.52 3.54
C ALA A 59 11.53 6.30 2.05
N LEU A 60 10.63 5.36 1.72
CA LEU A 60 10.28 5.03 0.34
C LEU A 60 9.54 6.18 -0.36
N ILE A 61 8.65 6.90 0.31
CA ILE A 61 7.87 7.98 -0.33
C ILE A 61 8.62 9.30 -0.33
N PHE A 62 9.15 9.73 0.81
CA PHE A 62 9.76 11.07 0.94
C PHE A 62 11.26 11.11 0.65
N LYS A 63 11.95 9.97 0.75
CA LYS A 63 13.39 9.87 0.47
C LYS A 63 13.69 8.97 -0.74
N SER A 64 12.72 8.77 -1.64
CA SER A 64 12.88 7.98 -2.87
C SER A 64 14.11 8.40 -3.69
N ASP A 65 14.39 9.70 -3.79
CA ASP A 65 15.54 10.24 -4.52
C ASP A 65 16.90 9.78 -3.94
N ARG A 66 16.99 9.72 -2.60
CA ARG A 66 18.17 9.20 -1.91
C ARG A 66 18.32 7.70 -2.10
N ILE A 67 17.21 6.95 -2.13
CA ILE A 67 17.23 5.51 -2.37
C ILE A 67 17.75 5.22 -3.79
N VAL A 68 17.28 5.95 -4.79
CA VAL A 68 17.81 5.84 -6.18
C VAL A 68 19.30 6.10 -6.24
N THR A 69 19.77 7.15 -5.56
CA THR A 69 21.20 7.52 -5.54
C THR A 69 22.04 6.49 -4.77
N LEU A 70 21.53 5.99 -3.64
CA LEU A 70 22.22 5.01 -2.78
C LEU A 70 22.39 3.68 -3.50
N LEU A 71 21.32 3.19 -4.13
CA LEU A 71 21.30 1.95 -4.89
C LEU A 71 21.89 2.11 -6.31
N LYS A 72 22.24 3.34 -6.70
CA LYS A 72 22.78 3.70 -8.02
C LYS A 72 21.90 3.18 -9.17
N LEU A 73 20.58 3.22 -9.00
CA LEU A 73 19.62 2.67 -9.97
C LEU A 73 19.61 3.47 -11.28
N ASP A 74 20.10 4.70 -11.26
CA ASP A 74 20.28 5.55 -12.44
C ASP A 74 21.56 5.25 -13.24
N LYS A 75 22.45 4.35 -12.76
CA LYS A 75 23.73 4.00 -13.39
C LYS A 75 23.66 2.66 -14.14
N GLY A 76 24.43 2.54 -15.21
CA GLY A 76 24.53 1.30 -16.01
C GLY A 76 23.61 1.22 -17.24
N PHE A 77 23.01 2.35 -17.62
CA PHE A 77 22.20 2.47 -18.83
C PHE A 77 22.83 3.52 -19.76
N ASP A 78 22.98 3.22 -21.05
CA ASP A 78 23.69 4.07 -22.01
C ASP A 78 22.95 5.38 -22.38
N GLU A 79 21.61 5.42 -22.34
CA GLU A 79 20.83 6.59 -22.81
C GLU A 79 20.02 7.24 -21.69
N ASP A 80 20.22 8.50 -21.31
CA ASP A 80 19.60 9.13 -20.12
C ASP A 80 18.06 9.17 -20.05
N LYS A 81 17.37 8.88 -21.15
CA LYS A 81 15.91 8.88 -21.22
C LYS A 81 15.39 7.46 -21.30
N ILE A 82 14.32 7.20 -20.56
CA ILE A 82 13.50 6.00 -20.78
C ILE A 82 12.35 6.41 -21.69
N GLU A 83 12.34 5.87 -22.91
CA GLU A 83 11.26 6.02 -23.88
C GLU A 83 10.28 4.85 -23.73
N LEU A 84 9.31 4.97 -22.82
CA LEU A 84 8.18 4.02 -22.69
C LEU A 84 7.09 4.31 -23.74
N GLY A 85 7.49 4.60 -24.98
CA GLY A 85 6.58 5.07 -26.04
C GLY A 85 5.77 6.30 -25.61
N ASN A 86 4.44 6.22 -25.74
CA ASN A 86 3.52 7.33 -25.46
C ASN A 86 3.02 7.37 -23.99
N LEU A 87 3.57 6.55 -23.10
CA LEU A 87 3.13 6.45 -21.71
C LEU A 87 3.70 7.60 -20.86
N LYS A 88 2.81 8.40 -20.28
CA LYS A 88 3.18 9.48 -19.37
C LYS A 88 3.41 8.91 -17.96
N PRO A 89 4.21 9.57 -17.10
CA PRO A 89 4.39 9.16 -15.71
C PRO A 89 3.07 8.98 -14.94
N ALA A 90 2.04 9.77 -15.27
CA ALA A 90 0.70 9.59 -14.71
C ALA A 90 0.12 8.22 -15.06
N ASP A 91 0.28 7.76 -16.31
CA ASP A 91 -0.25 6.48 -16.78
C ASP A 91 0.40 5.30 -16.04
N ILE A 92 1.69 5.41 -15.70
CA ILE A 92 2.39 4.42 -14.86
C ILE A 92 1.77 4.35 -13.46
N ILE A 93 1.46 5.49 -12.85
CA ILE A 93 0.80 5.53 -11.53
C ILE A 93 -0.61 4.95 -11.62
N LYS A 94 -1.35 5.23 -12.71
CA LYS A 94 -2.69 4.66 -12.93
C LYS A 94 -2.64 3.14 -13.03
N ILE A 95 -1.72 2.60 -13.84
CA ILE A 95 -1.52 1.16 -13.99
C ILE A 95 -1.16 0.53 -12.65
N ALA A 96 -0.24 1.14 -11.90
CA ALA A 96 0.16 0.62 -10.60
C ALA A 96 -0.97 0.70 -9.56
N ALA A 97 -1.74 1.80 -9.50
CA ALA A 97 -2.92 1.91 -8.64
C ALA A 97 -3.99 0.86 -9.00
N PHE A 98 -4.19 0.62 -10.30
CA PHE A 98 -5.09 -0.42 -10.79
C PHE A 98 -4.62 -1.83 -10.37
N ILE A 99 -3.33 -2.15 -10.55
CA ILE A 99 -2.78 -3.45 -10.13
C ILE A 99 -2.89 -3.64 -8.62
N ILE A 100 -2.49 -2.63 -7.82
CA ILE A 100 -2.55 -2.70 -6.36
C ILE A 100 -4.00 -2.87 -5.90
N GLY A 101 -4.92 -2.07 -6.43
CA GLY A 101 -6.33 -2.19 -6.10
C GLY A 101 -6.92 -3.54 -6.49
N GLY A 102 -6.56 -4.05 -7.67
CA GLY A 102 -6.98 -5.35 -8.20
C GLY A 102 -6.52 -6.51 -7.32
N LEU A 103 -5.23 -6.56 -6.97
CA LEU A 103 -4.69 -7.57 -6.07
C LEU A 103 -5.41 -7.54 -4.71
N LEU A 104 -5.64 -6.35 -4.18
CA LEU A 104 -6.24 -6.20 -2.87
C LEU A 104 -7.71 -6.66 -2.84
N VAL A 105 -8.46 -6.45 -3.93
CA VAL A 105 -9.80 -7.06 -4.07
C VAL A 105 -9.69 -8.57 -4.22
N LEU A 106 -8.82 -9.07 -5.09
CA LEU A 106 -8.68 -10.51 -5.35
C LEU A 106 -8.29 -11.31 -4.10
N ASP A 107 -7.39 -10.76 -3.29
CA ASP A 107 -6.88 -11.42 -2.08
C ASP A 107 -7.91 -11.45 -0.95
N HIS A 108 -8.73 -10.38 -0.82
CA HIS A 108 -9.62 -10.22 0.34
C HIS A 108 -11.10 -10.49 0.07
N LEU A 109 -11.53 -10.48 -1.20
CA LEU A 109 -12.91 -10.78 -1.58
C LEU A 109 -13.34 -12.20 -1.16
N PRO A 110 -12.55 -13.27 -1.38
CA PRO A 110 -12.94 -14.62 -0.94
C PRO A 110 -13.15 -14.70 0.57
N SER A 111 -12.23 -14.14 1.36
CA SER A 111 -12.34 -14.09 2.82
C SER A 111 -13.57 -13.31 3.26
N PHE A 112 -13.83 -12.15 2.65
CA PHE A 112 -15.02 -11.35 2.95
C PHE A 112 -16.32 -12.13 2.70
N LEU A 113 -16.42 -12.87 1.58
CA LEU A 113 -17.59 -13.69 1.27
C LEU A 113 -17.79 -14.83 2.27
N ILE A 114 -16.70 -15.53 2.63
CA ILE A 114 -16.73 -16.62 3.62
C ILE A 114 -17.19 -16.11 4.99
N TYR A 115 -16.61 -15.01 5.46
CA TYR A 115 -16.99 -14.41 6.74
C TYR A 115 -18.41 -13.84 6.72
N SER A 116 -18.87 -13.28 5.59
CA SER A 116 -20.25 -12.83 5.42
C SER A 116 -21.23 -14.00 5.53
N PHE A 117 -20.90 -15.14 4.90
CA PHE A 117 -21.69 -16.36 5.01
C PHE A 117 -21.76 -16.88 6.45
N PHE A 118 -20.61 -16.92 7.15
CA PHE A 118 -20.59 -17.33 8.56
C PHE A 118 -21.34 -16.38 9.48
N ALA A 119 -21.21 -15.06 9.27
CA ALA A 119 -21.95 -14.05 10.01
C ALA A 119 -23.47 -14.28 9.85
N PHE A 120 -23.94 -14.46 8.62
CA PHE A 120 -25.34 -14.76 8.32
C PHE A 120 -25.81 -16.06 8.99
N ARG A 121 -25.05 -17.15 8.84
CA ARG A 121 -25.37 -18.45 9.47
C ARG A 121 -25.44 -18.34 11.00
N SER A 122 -24.49 -17.64 11.61
CA SER A 122 -24.43 -17.48 13.07
C SER A 122 -25.64 -16.73 13.61
N HIS A 123 -26.09 -15.69 12.89
CA HIS A 123 -27.30 -14.95 13.21
C HIS A 123 -28.57 -15.82 13.12
N MET A 124 -28.68 -16.66 12.09
CA MET A 124 -29.79 -17.58 11.90
C MET A 124 -29.81 -18.72 12.93
N ALA A 125 -28.65 -19.21 13.35
CA ALA A 125 -28.52 -20.30 14.33
C ALA A 125 -28.64 -19.84 15.80
N GLY A 126 -28.70 -18.52 16.05
CA GLY A 126 -28.71 -17.96 17.41
C GLY A 126 -27.39 -18.15 18.18
N VAL A 127 -26.31 -18.55 17.50
CA VAL A 127 -25.00 -18.74 18.10
C VAL A 127 -24.15 -17.51 17.83
N ALA A 128 -23.63 -16.86 18.88
CA ALA A 128 -22.77 -15.70 18.71
C ALA A 128 -21.49 -16.08 17.97
N SER A 129 -21.22 -15.43 16.85
CA SER A 129 -19.92 -15.51 16.16
C SER A 129 -18.81 -14.98 17.06
N GLY A 130 -17.68 -15.69 17.10
CA GLY A 130 -16.52 -15.34 17.92
C GLY A 130 -15.93 -13.98 17.55
N ALA A 131 -15.30 -13.31 18.52
CA ALA A 131 -14.65 -12.01 18.31
C ALA A 131 -13.61 -11.99 17.16
N PRO A 132 -12.77 -13.03 16.96
CA PRO A 132 -11.84 -13.07 15.84
C PRO A 132 -12.53 -13.08 14.47
N ASP A 133 -13.68 -13.76 14.33
CA ASP A 133 -14.39 -13.89 13.06
C ASP A 133 -14.99 -12.56 12.60
N ARG A 134 -15.54 -11.76 13.54
CA ARG A 134 -16.09 -10.44 13.21
C ARG A 134 -15.00 -9.45 12.84
N PHE A 135 -13.86 -9.52 13.52
CA PHE A 135 -12.73 -8.65 13.21
C PHE A 135 -12.22 -8.92 11.80
N ASN A 136 -11.97 -10.19 11.45
CA ASN A 136 -11.52 -10.57 10.12
C ASN A 136 -12.55 -10.23 9.02
N TRP A 137 -13.85 -10.30 9.32
CA TRP A 137 -14.92 -9.85 8.41
C TRP A 137 -14.83 -8.36 8.08
N ILE A 138 -14.68 -7.51 9.10
CA ILE A 138 -14.57 -6.05 8.93
C ILE A 138 -13.32 -5.70 8.11
N ILE A 139 -12.19 -6.32 8.44
CA ILE A 139 -10.92 -6.06 7.78
C ILE A 139 -10.95 -6.48 6.31
N SER A 140 -11.43 -7.68 6.01
CA SER A 140 -11.57 -8.14 4.62
C SER A 140 -12.53 -7.24 3.83
N GLY A 141 -13.62 -6.77 4.43
CA GLY A 141 -14.52 -5.79 3.83
C GLY A 141 -13.84 -4.43 3.54
N LEU A 142 -13.09 -3.88 4.52
CA LEU A 142 -12.33 -2.64 4.33
C LEU A 142 -11.30 -2.77 3.21
N ASN A 143 -10.59 -3.90 3.15
CA ASN A 143 -9.67 -4.18 2.07
C ASN A 143 -10.42 -4.14 0.72
N VAL A 144 -11.50 -4.90 0.56
CA VAL A 144 -12.28 -4.90 -0.70
C VAL A 144 -12.71 -3.49 -1.09
N ILE A 145 -13.21 -2.68 -0.15
CA ILE A 145 -13.62 -1.29 -0.42
C ILE A 145 -12.44 -0.45 -0.90
N ILE A 146 -11.29 -0.54 -0.22
CA ILE A 146 -10.11 0.25 -0.57
C ILE A 146 -9.54 -0.19 -1.91
N GLY A 147 -9.45 -1.50 -2.14
CA GLY A 147 -9.02 -2.03 -3.44
C GLY A 147 -9.93 -1.55 -4.56
N PHE A 148 -11.23 -1.55 -4.34
CA PHE A 148 -12.21 -1.01 -5.27
C PHE A 148 -12.07 0.50 -5.48
N LEU A 149 -11.83 1.28 -4.42
CA LEU A 149 -11.56 2.72 -4.52
C LEU A 149 -10.29 3.01 -5.32
N LEU A 150 -9.22 2.23 -5.13
CA LEU A 150 -7.98 2.34 -5.91
C LEU A 150 -8.22 2.03 -7.39
N LEU A 151 -9.01 0.99 -7.69
CA LEU A 151 -9.39 0.59 -9.05
C LEU A 151 -10.28 1.62 -9.77
N THR A 152 -11.13 2.35 -9.05
CA THR A 152 -12.08 3.29 -9.64
C THR A 152 -11.58 4.73 -9.64
N ASN A 153 -10.70 5.10 -8.71
CA ASN A 153 -10.20 6.46 -8.52
C ASN A 153 -8.70 6.60 -8.84
N TYR A 154 -8.15 5.76 -9.72
CA TYR A 154 -6.73 5.77 -10.07
C TYR A 154 -6.24 7.14 -10.57
N ASP A 155 -7.10 7.91 -11.26
CA ASP A 155 -6.77 9.24 -11.76
C ASP A 155 -6.49 10.25 -10.64
N PHE A 156 -7.27 10.19 -9.56
CA PHE A 156 -7.08 11.05 -8.39
C PHE A 156 -5.74 10.78 -7.70
N ILE A 157 -5.38 9.50 -7.59
CA ILE A 157 -4.14 9.05 -6.95
C ILE A 157 -2.93 9.44 -7.79
N ALA A 158 -3.03 9.25 -9.11
CA ALA A 158 -1.99 9.66 -10.05
C ALA A 158 -1.67 11.15 -9.96
N ASN A 159 -2.70 11.99 -9.85
CA ASN A 159 -2.52 13.44 -9.70
C ASN A 159 -1.86 13.80 -8.36
N LYS A 160 -2.30 13.20 -7.25
CA LYS A 160 -1.76 13.52 -5.91
C LYS A 160 -0.29 13.10 -5.73
N LEU A 161 0.10 11.97 -6.31
CA LEU A 161 1.48 11.47 -6.25
C LEU A 161 2.43 12.22 -7.20
N LYS A 162 1.92 12.79 -8.29
CA LYS A 162 2.72 13.58 -9.23
C LYS A 162 3.13 14.94 -8.65
N THR A 163 2.25 15.60 -7.91
CA THR A 163 2.46 16.98 -7.40
C THR A 163 3.51 17.10 -6.29
N GLY A 164 3.90 15.99 -5.64
CA GLY A 164 4.90 16.00 -4.57
C GLY A 164 6.36 16.25 -5.00
N ASN A 165 6.66 16.31 -6.31
CA ASN A 165 8.04 16.42 -6.80
C ASN A 165 8.36 17.72 -7.56
N THR A 166 7.36 18.53 -7.93
CA THR A 166 7.57 19.70 -8.80
C THR A 166 7.80 21.02 -8.05
N GLY A 167 7.52 21.08 -6.75
CA GLY A 167 7.56 22.33 -5.96
C GLY A 167 8.89 22.68 -5.30
N LYS A 168 10.00 21.99 -5.60
CA LYS A 168 11.30 22.24 -4.91
C LYS A 168 12.44 22.73 -5.80
N ASN A 169 12.22 22.88 -7.10
CA ASN A 169 13.26 23.31 -8.05
C ASN A 169 13.05 24.72 -8.63
N GLU A 170 11.95 25.43 -8.33
CA GLU A 170 11.75 26.80 -8.84
C GLU A 170 12.34 27.91 -7.96
N ASN A 171 12.83 27.61 -6.74
CA ASN A 171 13.38 28.62 -5.82
C ASN A 171 14.92 28.62 -5.74
N ARG A 172 15.63 28.15 -6.78
CA ARG A 172 17.10 28.21 -6.83
C ARG A 172 17.68 29.03 -7.97
N ASP A 173 16.84 29.58 -8.84
CA ASP A 173 17.26 30.42 -9.97
C ASP A 173 16.68 31.85 -9.89
N GLN A 174 16.48 32.37 -8.67
CA GLN A 174 16.25 33.80 -8.43
C GLN A 174 17.25 34.34 -7.41
#